data_AF-A0A5N6QX67-F1
#
_entry.id   AF-A0A5N6QX67-F1
#
_cell.length_a   1.000
_cell.length_b   1.000
_cell.length_c   1.000
_cell.angle_alpha   90.00
_cell.angle_beta   90.00
_cell.angle_gamma   90.00
#
_symmetry.space_group_name_H-M   'P 1'
#
loop_
_entity.id
_entity.type
_entity.pdbx_description
1 polymer ?
#
loop_
_entity_poly.entity_id
_entity_poly.type
_entity_poly.pdbx_seq_one_letter_code
_entity_poly.pdbx_strand_id
1 'polypeptide(L)'
;MGDEAAEKAKSKGWFWWLIVSVIGALVVTAGTLTILRNFRHSGPSSVPHHPGAIVQKYADALETALQFFDIQKSGKLVNNRIAWRGDSGLRDGSEEDLDLSKGMYDAGDLIKFGFPMAFTATVLSWAILEYGDQLNADCEAIGTSSGLA
;
A
#
# COMPACT_ATOMS: atom_id res chain seq x y z
N MET A 1 6.62 78.09 8.66
CA MET A 1 5.92 77.65 7.43
C MET A 1 6.57 76.42 6.77
N GLY A 2 7.48 75.71 7.45
CA GLY A 2 8.20 74.54 6.88
C GLY A 2 7.77 73.18 7.43
N ASP A 3 7.02 73.14 8.55
CA ASP A 3 6.78 71.89 9.28
C ASP A 3 5.53 71.12 8.81
N GLU A 4 4.53 71.83 8.27
CA GLU A 4 3.28 71.22 7.77
C GLU A 4 3.48 70.39 6.47
N ALA A 5 4.46 70.77 5.65
CA ALA A 5 4.78 70.04 4.42
C ALA A 5 5.57 68.74 4.70
N ALA A 6 6.38 68.73 5.76
CA ALA A 6 7.17 67.57 6.17
C ALA A 6 6.30 66.47 6.80
N GLU A 7 5.27 66.84 7.56
CA GLU A 7 4.38 65.88 8.22
C GLU A 7 3.49 65.11 7.23
N LYS A 8 2.94 65.81 6.22
CA LYS A 8 2.16 65.19 5.13
C LYS A 8 2.99 64.22 4.28
N ALA A 9 4.26 64.52 4.04
CA ALA A 9 5.14 63.65 3.27
C ALA A 9 5.48 62.35 4.04
N LYS A 10 5.68 62.45 5.35
CA LYS A 10 6.00 61.30 6.22
C LYS A 10 4.82 60.35 6.42
N SER A 11 3.60 60.89 6.59
CA SER A 11 2.34 60.13 6.69
C SER A 11 2.04 59.34 5.41
N LYS A 12 2.27 59.96 4.23
CA LYS A 12 2.02 59.31 2.93
C LYS A 12 2.95 58.13 2.67
N GLY A 13 4.23 58.25 3.03
CA GLY A 13 5.21 57.17 2.90
C GLY A 13 4.92 56.00 3.85
N TRP A 14 4.54 56.30 5.09
CA TRP A 14 4.19 55.26 6.06
C TRP A 14 2.92 54.50 5.67
N PHE A 15 1.87 55.21 5.24
CA PHE A 15 0.63 54.58 4.79
C PHE A 15 0.84 53.72 3.53
N TRP A 16 1.71 54.17 2.61
CA TRP A 16 2.07 53.39 1.43
C TRP A 16 2.86 52.11 1.77
N TRP A 17 3.78 52.17 2.73
CA TRP A 17 4.49 50.98 3.24
C TRP A 17 3.56 49.99 3.95
N LEU A 18 2.52 50.46 4.65
CA LEU A 18 1.50 49.58 5.22
C LEU A 18 0.72 48.85 4.13
N ILE A 19 0.34 49.53 3.05
CA ILE A 19 -0.35 48.90 1.91
C ILE A 19 0.54 47.83 1.25
N VAL A 20 1.81 48.15 0.99
CA VAL A 20 2.76 47.19 0.39
C VAL A 20 2.97 45.97 1.31
N SER A 21 3.04 46.18 2.62
CA SER A 21 3.17 45.10 3.61
C SER A 21 1.95 44.18 3.63
N VAL A 22 0.73 44.74 3.57
CA VAL A 22 -0.52 43.97 3.51
C VAL A 22 -0.59 43.14 2.23
N ILE A 23 -0.23 43.73 1.09
CA ILE A 23 -0.21 43.01 -0.20
C ILE A 23 0.83 41.89 -0.18
N GLY A 24 2.04 42.16 0.33
CA GLY A 24 3.09 41.15 0.50
C GLY A 24 2.65 39.98 1.38
N ALA A 25 2.01 40.27 2.52
CA ALA A 25 1.47 39.25 3.41
C ALA A 25 0.36 38.42 2.74
N LEU A 26 -0.51 39.05 1.95
CA LEU A 26 -1.55 38.36 1.18
C LEU A 26 -0.95 37.41 0.14
N VAL A 27 0.09 37.84 -0.59
CA VAL A 27 0.76 37.01 -1.60
C VAL A 27 1.47 35.82 -0.96
N VAL A 28 2.16 36.02 0.17
CA VAL A 28 2.83 34.94 0.91
C VAL A 28 1.79 33.96 1.48
N THR A 29 0.67 34.46 2.00
CA THR A 29 -0.42 33.62 2.52
C THR A 29 -1.08 32.81 1.40
N ALA A 30 -1.34 33.43 0.24
CA ALA A 30 -1.88 32.73 -0.92
C ALA A 30 -0.89 31.69 -1.48
N GLY A 31 0.40 32.01 -1.54
CA GLY A 31 1.46 31.09 -1.98
C GLY A 31 1.59 29.88 -1.05
N THR A 32 1.65 30.11 0.26
CA THR A 32 1.70 29.03 1.26
C THR A 32 0.44 28.18 1.27
N LEU A 33 -0.75 28.78 1.13
CA LEU A 33 -2.01 28.04 0.98
C LEU A 33 -2.05 27.22 -0.32
N THR A 34 -1.51 27.74 -1.42
CA THR A 34 -1.48 27.03 -2.71
C THR A 34 -0.54 25.83 -2.63
N ILE A 35 0.65 25.99 -2.03
CA ILE A 35 1.62 24.91 -1.83
C ILE A 35 1.04 23.85 -0.88
N LEU A 36 0.44 24.25 0.24
CA LEU A 36 -0.20 23.31 1.18
C LEU A 36 -1.39 22.60 0.55
N ARG A 37 -2.18 23.29 -0.29
CA ARG A 37 -3.27 22.69 -1.04
C ARG A 37 -2.76 21.73 -2.10
N ASN A 38 -1.63 22.01 -2.74
CA ASN A 38 -0.98 21.10 -3.69
C ASN A 38 -0.46 19.83 -3.00
N PHE A 39 0.15 19.97 -1.81
CA PHE A 39 0.56 18.82 -1.00
C PHE A 39 -0.62 18.03 -0.43
N ARG A 40 -1.76 18.69 -0.12
CA ARG A 40 -3.01 18.02 0.28
C ARG A 40 -3.75 17.35 -0.88
N HIS A 41 -3.62 17.88 -2.09
CA HIS A 41 -4.10 17.23 -3.32
C HIS A 41 -3.17 16.13 -3.82
N SER A 42 -1.94 16.08 -3.31
CA SER A 42 -1.03 14.94 -3.45
C SER A 42 -1.33 13.92 -2.34
N GLY A 43 -2.59 13.52 -2.20
CA GLY A 43 -2.88 12.23 -1.58
C GLY A 43 -2.22 11.12 -2.42
N PRO A 44 -1.95 9.93 -1.86
CA PRO A 44 -1.56 8.80 -2.71
C PRO A 44 -2.60 8.72 -3.83
N SER A 45 -2.15 8.74 -5.07
CA SER A 45 -2.99 8.48 -6.22
C SER A 45 -3.54 7.06 -6.03
N SER A 46 -4.64 6.92 -5.31
CA SER A 46 -5.49 5.75 -5.40
C SER A 46 -5.84 5.70 -6.86
N VAL A 47 -5.26 4.74 -7.59
CA VAL A 47 -5.73 4.36 -8.92
C VAL A 47 -7.25 4.33 -8.80
N PRO A 48 -8.03 4.98 -9.70
CA PRO A 48 -9.48 4.98 -9.63
C PRO A 48 -9.98 3.55 -9.87
N HIS A 49 -9.86 2.70 -8.86
CA HIS A 49 -10.44 1.40 -8.83
C HIS A 49 -11.77 1.61 -8.15
N HIS A 50 -12.77 2.02 -8.93
CA HIS A 50 -14.10 1.55 -8.59
C HIS A 50 -13.94 0.03 -8.48
N PRO A 51 -14.21 -0.60 -7.32
CA PRO A 51 -14.40 -2.04 -7.32
C PRO A 51 -15.52 -2.25 -8.31
N GLY A 52 -15.19 -2.71 -9.52
CA GLY A 52 -16.17 -3.35 -10.36
C GLY A 52 -16.86 -4.36 -9.45
N ALA A 53 -18.19 -4.43 -9.50
CA ALA A 53 -18.95 -5.27 -8.58
C ALA A 53 -18.25 -6.63 -8.42
N ILE A 54 -17.95 -7.02 -7.18
CA ILE A 54 -17.25 -8.28 -6.90
C ILE A 54 -18.01 -9.40 -7.60
N VAL A 55 -17.40 -9.98 -8.63
CA VAL A 55 -17.96 -11.12 -9.32
C VAL A 55 -17.55 -12.33 -8.52
N GLN A 56 -18.49 -12.90 -7.77
CA GLN A 56 -18.26 -14.02 -6.85
C GLN A 56 -17.41 -15.14 -7.46
N LYS A 57 -17.63 -15.49 -8.74
CA LYS A 57 -16.83 -16.51 -9.44
C LYS A 57 -15.33 -16.19 -9.47
N TYR A 58 -14.93 -14.93 -9.57
CA TYR A 58 -13.52 -14.53 -9.54
C TYR A 58 -12.98 -14.50 -8.11
N ALA A 59 -13.79 -14.11 -7.12
CA ALA A 59 -13.43 -14.19 -5.71
C ALA A 59 -13.18 -15.65 -5.28
N ASP A 60 -14.09 -16.58 -5.62
CA ASP A 60 -13.95 -18.02 -5.35
C ASP A 60 -12.71 -18.61 -6.04
N ALA A 61 -12.46 -18.21 -7.29
CA ALA A 61 -11.29 -18.65 -8.06
C ALA A 61 -9.99 -18.13 -7.43
N LEU A 62 -9.98 -16.88 -6.96
CA LEU A 62 -8.85 -16.29 -6.27
C LEU A 62 -8.59 -16.98 -4.93
N GLU A 63 -9.64 -17.26 -4.14
CA GLU A 63 -9.51 -18.00 -2.88
C GLU A 63 -8.88 -19.38 -3.12
N THR A 64 -9.39 -20.11 -4.11
CA THR A 64 -8.86 -21.42 -4.50
C THR A 64 -7.41 -21.33 -4.98
N ALA A 65 -7.08 -20.29 -5.76
CA ALA A 65 -5.71 -20.06 -6.24
C ALA A 65 -4.76 -19.73 -5.08
N LEU A 66 -5.21 -18.99 -4.05
CA LEU A 66 -4.41 -18.71 -2.87
C LEU A 66 -4.25 -19.96 -1.98
N GLN A 67 -5.26 -20.84 -1.93
CA GLN A 67 -5.18 -22.11 -1.21
C GLN A 67 -4.09 -23.04 -1.77
N PHE A 68 -3.76 -22.94 -3.06
CA PHE A 68 -2.63 -23.67 -3.67
C PHE A 68 -1.30 -23.40 -2.92
N PHE A 69 -1.09 -22.18 -2.44
CA PHE A 69 0.14 -21.84 -1.71
C PHE A 69 0.21 -22.53 -0.35
N ASP A 70 -0.92 -22.71 0.34
CA ASP A 70 -0.99 -23.49 1.58
C ASP A 70 -0.64 -24.97 1.33
N ILE A 71 -1.05 -25.50 0.18
CA ILE A 71 -0.77 -26.86 -0.27
C ILE A 71 0.71 -27.07 -0.61
N GLN A 72 1.45 -26.03 -1.02
CA GLN A 72 2.87 -26.16 -1.37
C GLN A 72 3.83 -25.92 -0.20
N LYS A 73 3.36 -25.45 0.97
CA LYS A 73 4.24 -25.17 2.13
C LYS A 73 5.06 -26.37 2.57
N SER A 74 6.36 -26.20 2.78
CA SER A 74 7.26 -27.20 3.38
C SER A 74 7.63 -26.79 4.81
N GLY A 75 8.10 -27.75 5.60
CA GLY A 75 8.49 -27.53 6.99
C GLY A 75 7.39 -27.91 7.97
N LYS A 76 7.49 -27.35 9.17
CA LYS A 76 6.46 -27.47 10.20
C LYS A 76 5.26 -26.59 9.85
N LEU A 77 4.08 -27.18 9.72
CA LEU A 77 2.87 -26.47 9.34
C LEU A 77 2.21 -25.82 10.56
N VAL A 78 2.05 -24.50 10.51
CA VAL A 78 1.37 -23.70 11.55
C VAL A 78 0.04 -23.19 10.98
N ASN A 79 -1.05 -23.32 11.75
CA ASN A 79 -2.40 -22.94 11.33
C ASN A 79 -2.83 -23.60 10.01
N ASN A 80 -2.52 -24.88 9.84
CA ASN A 80 -2.80 -25.62 8.62
C ASN A 80 -4.32 -25.77 8.39
N ARG A 81 -4.80 -25.27 7.25
CA ARG A 81 -6.19 -25.41 6.80
C ARG A 81 -6.42 -26.68 5.97
N ILE A 82 -5.36 -27.35 5.53
CA ILE A 82 -5.41 -28.48 4.60
C ILE A 82 -5.19 -29.80 5.35
N ALA A 83 -6.28 -30.50 5.67
CA ALA A 83 -6.25 -31.66 6.56
C ALA A 83 -5.32 -32.81 6.12
N TRP A 84 -5.09 -32.98 4.82
CA TRP A 84 -4.23 -34.04 4.28
C TRP A 84 -2.75 -33.64 4.16
N ARG A 85 -2.40 -32.38 4.46
CA ARG A 85 -1.00 -31.92 4.55
C ARG A 85 -0.50 -32.09 5.98
N GLY A 86 0.75 -32.53 6.12
CA GLY A 86 1.44 -32.65 7.40
C GLY A 86 2.85 -32.07 7.34
N ASP A 87 3.54 -32.08 8.49
CA ASP A 87 4.92 -31.61 8.58
C ASP A 87 5.86 -32.39 7.65
N SER A 88 6.70 -31.67 6.90
CA SER A 88 7.62 -32.27 5.92
C SER A 88 8.95 -31.51 5.83
N GLY A 89 10.02 -32.09 5.29
CA GLY A 89 11.29 -31.38 5.07
C GLY A 89 11.97 -30.82 6.34
N LEU A 90 11.67 -31.38 7.52
CA LEU A 90 12.13 -30.83 8.81
C LEU A 90 13.65 -30.84 9.02
N ARG A 91 14.38 -31.58 8.19
CA ARG A 91 15.84 -31.75 8.28
C ARG A 91 16.60 -31.06 7.14
N ASP A 92 15.89 -30.34 6.27
CA ASP A 92 16.52 -29.67 5.13
C ASP A 92 17.53 -28.63 5.64
N GLY A 93 18.77 -28.71 5.14
CA GLY A 93 19.88 -27.84 5.54
C GLY A 93 20.72 -28.34 6.73
N SER A 94 20.30 -29.42 7.41
CA SER A 94 21.01 -29.94 8.60
C SER A 94 22.43 -30.44 8.32
N GLU A 95 22.75 -30.79 7.08
CA GLU A 95 24.11 -31.18 6.64
C GLU A 95 25.10 -30.01 6.73
N GLU A 96 24.58 -28.79 6.61
CA GLU A 96 25.34 -27.53 6.65
C GLU A 96 25.05 -26.73 7.94
N ASP A 97 24.40 -27.35 8.94
CA ASP A 97 23.96 -26.71 10.20
C ASP A 97 23.03 -25.49 9.99
N LEU A 98 22.18 -25.56 8.95
CA LEU A 98 21.20 -24.51 8.60
C LEU A 98 19.76 -25.03 8.70
N ASP A 99 18.82 -24.17 9.12
CA ASP A 99 17.38 -24.44 9.00
C ASP A 99 16.85 -24.00 7.62
N LEU A 100 16.82 -24.93 6.68
CA LEU A 100 16.19 -24.76 5.36
C LEU A 100 14.86 -25.52 5.25
N SER A 101 14.24 -25.87 6.39
CA SER A 101 13.02 -26.67 6.43
C SER A 101 11.79 -25.97 5.84
N LYS A 102 11.77 -24.63 5.87
CA LYS A 102 10.65 -23.81 5.43
C LYS A 102 10.66 -23.59 3.90
N GLY A 103 9.65 -22.87 3.42
CA GLY A 103 9.51 -22.50 2.00
C GLY A 103 8.38 -23.27 1.33
N MET A 104 8.48 -23.44 0.01
CA MET A 104 7.47 -24.11 -0.80
C MET A 104 8.10 -25.15 -1.72
N TYR A 105 7.37 -26.22 -2.00
CA TYR A 105 7.68 -27.10 -3.11
C TYR A 105 7.35 -26.41 -4.43
N ASP A 106 8.19 -26.61 -5.44
CA ASP A 106 8.08 -25.90 -6.70
C ASP A 106 6.87 -26.33 -7.53
N ALA A 107 6.63 -27.64 -7.61
CA ALA A 107 5.55 -28.22 -8.41
C ALA A 107 4.96 -29.48 -7.76
N GLY A 108 4.78 -30.55 -8.53
CA GLY A 108 4.29 -31.86 -8.05
C GLY A 108 5.38 -32.73 -7.41
N ASP A 109 6.61 -32.22 -7.31
CA ASP A 109 7.73 -32.85 -6.65
C ASP A 109 7.96 -32.25 -5.26
N LEU A 110 9.03 -32.69 -4.59
CA LEU A 110 9.38 -32.24 -3.24
C LEU A 110 10.64 -31.36 -3.22
N ILE A 111 11.04 -30.81 -4.38
CA ILE A 111 12.22 -29.95 -4.49
C ILE A 111 11.83 -28.49 -4.29
N LYS A 112 12.72 -27.74 -3.62
CA LYS A 112 12.58 -26.29 -3.38
C LYS A 112 13.44 -25.51 -4.37
N PHE A 113 12.94 -25.28 -5.58
CA PHE A 113 13.68 -24.47 -6.56
C PHE A 113 13.58 -22.98 -6.20
N GLY A 114 14.70 -22.38 -5.80
CA GLY A 114 14.73 -20.99 -5.33
C GLY A 114 14.36 -19.95 -6.39
N PHE A 115 14.75 -20.17 -7.65
CA PHE A 115 14.49 -19.22 -8.73
C PHE A 115 12.98 -19.06 -9.07
N PRO A 116 12.24 -20.12 -9.41
CA PRO A 116 10.79 -20.03 -9.61
C PRO A 116 10.03 -19.62 -8.35
N MET A 117 10.49 -19.99 -7.15
CA MET A 117 9.91 -19.51 -5.89
C MET A 117 10.05 -17.99 -5.73
N ALA A 118 11.23 -17.43 -6.00
CA ALA A 118 11.48 -15.99 -5.93
C ALA A 118 10.68 -15.21 -6.98
N PHE A 119 10.56 -15.76 -8.20
CA PHE A 119 9.71 -15.20 -9.23
C PHE A 119 8.24 -15.13 -8.77
N THR A 120 7.73 -16.22 -8.22
CA THR A 120 6.36 -16.31 -7.71
C THR A 120 6.11 -15.29 -6.60
N ALA A 121 7.04 -15.14 -5.64
CA ALA A 121 6.95 -14.13 -4.59
C ALA A 121 6.93 -12.70 -5.14
N THR A 122 7.69 -12.44 -6.20
CA THR A 122 7.75 -11.13 -6.86
C THR A 122 6.41 -10.79 -7.52
N VAL A 123 5.84 -11.73 -8.29
CA VAL A 123 4.56 -11.53 -8.98
C VAL A 123 3.42 -11.37 -7.97
N LEU A 124 3.40 -12.16 -6.90
CA LEU A 124 2.38 -12.03 -5.85
C LEU A 124 2.49 -10.70 -5.11
N SER A 125 3.72 -10.25 -4.82
CA SER A 125 3.94 -8.94 -4.20
C SER A 125 3.49 -7.80 -5.12
N TRP A 126 3.77 -7.90 -6.41
CA TRP A 126 3.32 -6.92 -7.39
C TRP A 126 1.79 -6.90 -7.50
N ALA A 127 1.13 -8.07 -7.49
CA ALA A 127 -0.32 -8.16 -7.49
C ALA A 127 -0.94 -7.47 -6.26
N ILE A 128 -0.34 -7.60 -5.08
CA ILE A 128 -0.80 -6.89 -3.87
C ILE A 128 -0.59 -5.38 -3.98
N LEU A 129 0.52 -4.93 -4.57
CA LEU A 129 0.79 -3.50 -4.76
C LEU A 129 -0.20 -2.85 -5.74
N GLU A 130 -0.59 -3.56 -6.79
CA GLU A 130 -1.51 -3.05 -7.80
C GLU A 130 -2.99 -3.20 -7.41
N TYR A 131 -3.33 -4.33 -6.77
CA TYR A 131 -4.73 -4.74 -6.54
C TYR A 131 -5.10 -4.98 -5.06
N GLY A 132 -4.29 -4.50 -4.12
CA GLY A 132 -4.46 -4.77 -2.69
C GLY A 132 -5.85 -4.41 -2.14
N ASP A 133 -6.42 -3.31 -2.58
CA ASP A 133 -7.77 -2.87 -2.17
C ASP A 133 -8.86 -3.86 -2.61
N GLN A 134 -8.72 -4.45 -3.81
CA GLN A 134 -9.66 -5.44 -4.34
C GLN A 134 -9.49 -6.78 -3.62
N LEU A 135 -8.24 -7.22 -3.41
CA LEU A 135 -7.95 -8.45 -2.67
C LEU A 135 -8.53 -8.40 -1.26
N ASN A 136 -8.48 -7.23 -0.61
CA ASN A 136 -9.06 -7.03 0.72
C ASN A 136 -10.60 -7.04 0.68
N ALA A 137 -11.21 -6.36 -0.30
CA ALA A 137 -12.65 -6.38 -0.50
C ALA A 137 -13.20 -7.79 -0.80
N ASP A 138 -12.48 -8.57 -1.60
CA ASP A 138 -12.81 -9.99 -1.87
C ASP A 138 -12.74 -10.82 -0.57
N CYS A 139 -11.72 -10.61 0.26
CA CYS A 139 -11.59 -11.29 1.54
C CYS A 139 -12.77 -11.00 2.48
N GLU A 140 -13.25 -9.75 2.52
CA GLU A 140 -14.44 -9.36 3.28
C GLU A 140 -15.72 -9.97 2.69
N ALA A 141 -15.85 -9.99 1.36
CA ALA A 141 -16.98 -10.59 0.66
C ALA A 141 -17.06 -12.11 0.86
N ILE A 142 -15.92 -12.82 0.86
CA ILE A 142 -15.83 -14.26 1.14
C ILE A 142 -16.18 -14.54 2.61
N GLY A 143 -15.67 -13.72 3.55
CA GLY A 143 -15.98 -13.88 4.97
C GLY A 143 -17.45 -13.68 5.29
N THR A 144 -18.12 -12.74 4.60
CA THR A 144 -19.56 -12.49 4.77
C THR A 144 -20.44 -13.55 4.10
N SER A 145 -20.02 -14.13 2.97
CA SER A 145 -20.75 -15.25 2.34
C SER A 145 -20.65 -16.55 3.16
N SER A 146 -19.48 -16.80 3.77
CA SER A 146 -19.22 -17.97 4.61
C SER A 146 -20.00 -17.98 5.93
N GLY A 147 -20.42 -16.81 6.42
CA GLY A 147 -21.20 -16.66 7.67
C GLY A 147 -22.72 -16.78 7.50
N LEU A 148 -23.21 -16.99 6.28
CA LEU A 148 -24.64 -17.12 5.94
C LEU A 148 -25.06 -18.55 5.57
N ALA A 149 -24.19 -19.54 5.75
CA ALA A 149 -24.46 -20.96 5.50
C ALA A 149 -24.57 -21.77 6.79
#